data_AF-A0A1F9PEQ9-F1
#
_entry.id   AF-A0A1F9PEQ9-F1
#
_cell.length_a   1.000
_cell.length_b   1.000
_cell.length_c   1.000
_cell.angle_alpha   90.00
_cell.angle_beta   90.00
_cell.angle_gamma   90.00
#
_symmetry.space_group_name_H-M   'P 1'
#
loop_
_entity.id
_entity.type
_entity.pdbx_description
1 polymer ?
#
loop_
_entity_poly.entity_id
_entity_poly.type
_entity_poly.pdbx_seq_one_letter_code
_entity_poly.pdbx_strand_id
1 'polypeptide(L)'
;MGATDAPLDNTGLLQARYWQTVFSDFPLDIVCSSCLQRCDQTARQITGNKPVVNADALNEIHMGEWDGRSFKEIKTHYPEEFIKRGKNLSTYRPPGAESFLDLSNRVLPFFNQFLTGKKEKTLIVTHAGVIRVILCHILNLPLKDLFQIKPAYGELFILG
;
A
#
# COMPACT_ATOMS: atom_id res chain seq x y z
N MET A 1 -3.90 8.93 -8.22
CA MET A 1 -3.40 7.56 -7.90
C MET A 1 -1.90 7.63 -7.65
N GLY A 2 -1.32 6.61 -7.01
CA GLY A 2 0.13 6.53 -6.80
C GLY A 2 0.63 7.34 -5.60
N ALA A 3 1.79 7.98 -5.72
CA ALA A 3 2.46 8.66 -4.60
C ALA A 3 1.91 10.07 -4.30
N THR A 4 0.93 10.56 -5.05
CA THR A 4 0.24 11.83 -4.73
C THR A 4 -0.30 11.81 -3.32
N ASP A 5 0.07 12.83 -2.54
CA ASP A 5 -0.21 12.90 -1.11
C ASP A 5 -1.53 13.62 -0.82
N ALA A 6 -2.64 12.93 -1.08
CA ALA A 6 -3.98 13.41 -0.77
C ALA A 6 -4.43 12.96 0.64
N PRO A 7 -5.19 13.79 1.38
CA PRO A 7 -5.79 13.42 2.65
C PRO A 7 -6.98 12.45 2.45
N LEU A 8 -7.50 11.91 3.57
CA LEU A 8 -8.75 11.16 3.56
C LEU A 8 -9.93 12.05 3.16
N ASP A 9 -10.86 11.47 2.39
CA ASP A 9 -12.19 12.04 2.19
C ASP A 9 -13.16 11.61 3.30
N ASN A 10 -14.42 12.08 3.23
CA ASN A 10 -15.43 11.75 4.24
C ASN A 10 -15.68 10.24 4.37
N THR A 11 -15.64 9.49 3.27
CA THR A 11 -15.82 8.03 3.29
C THR A 11 -14.64 7.37 3.99
N GLY A 12 -13.42 7.77 3.66
CA GLY A 12 -12.20 7.27 4.31
C GLY A 12 -12.15 7.57 5.80
N LEU A 13 -12.61 8.75 6.22
CA LEU A 13 -12.72 9.10 7.65
C LEU A 13 -13.71 8.19 8.39
N LEU A 14 -14.86 7.87 7.78
CA LEU A 14 -15.83 6.94 8.36
C LEU A 14 -15.27 5.52 8.46
N GLN A 15 -14.55 5.06 7.44
CA GLN A 15 -13.87 3.76 7.45
C GLN A 15 -12.79 3.69 8.54
N ALA A 16 -11.99 4.74 8.70
CA ALA A 16 -10.97 4.81 9.73
C ALA A 16 -11.57 4.80 11.15
N ARG A 17 -12.70 5.49 11.36
CA ARG A 17 -13.46 5.44 12.62
C ARG A 17 -14.05 4.07 12.90
N TYR A 18 -14.56 3.38 11.89
CA TYR A 18 -15.03 2.00 12.04
C TYR A 18 -13.90 1.10 12.57
N TRP A 19 -12.71 1.19 11.98
CA TRP A 19 -11.56 0.41 12.44
C TRP A 19 -11.06 0.81 13.82
N GLN A 20 -11.15 2.09 14.19
CA GLN A 20 -10.86 2.51 15.57
C GLN A 20 -11.74 1.75 16.59
N THR A 21 -13.04 1.61 16.32
CA THR A 21 -13.95 0.83 17.18
C THR A 21 -13.59 -0.66 17.18
N VAL A 22 -13.20 -1.24 16.05
CA VAL A 22 -12.81 -2.66 16.01
C VAL A 22 -11.50 -2.90 16.78
N PHE A 23 -10.52 -2.02 16.63
CA PHE A 23 -9.22 -2.16 17.28
C PHE A 23 -9.19 -1.67 18.73
N SER A 24 -10.25 -1.05 19.26
CA SER A 24 -10.33 -0.72 20.69
C SER A 24 -10.29 -1.97 21.57
N ASP A 25 -10.87 -3.06 21.07
CA ASP A 25 -10.95 -4.34 21.78
C ASP A 25 -9.81 -5.29 21.39
N PHE A 26 -8.97 -4.91 20.42
CA PHE A 26 -7.85 -5.71 19.95
C PHE A 26 -6.52 -4.98 20.17
N PRO A 27 -5.81 -5.25 21.28
CA PRO A 27 -4.57 -4.54 21.58
C PRO A 27 -3.51 -4.84 20.53
N LEU A 28 -3.11 -3.79 19.81
CA LEU A 28 -1.98 -3.78 18.89
C LEU A 28 -0.70 -3.43 19.64
N ASP A 29 0.36 -4.20 19.38
CA ASP A 29 1.70 -3.99 19.96
C ASP A 29 2.49 -2.99 19.12
N ILE A 30 2.40 -3.09 17.79
CA ILE A 30 3.09 -2.24 16.84
C ILE A 30 2.09 -1.70 15.81
N VAL A 31 2.21 -0.43 15.49
CA VAL A 31 1.49 0.18 14.36
C VAL A 31 2.47 0.89 13.45
N CYS A 32 2.51 0.46 12.19
CA CYS A 32 3.29 1.06 11.14
C CYS A 32 2.36 1.68 10.10
N SER A 33 2.80 2.78 9.49
CA SER A 33 2.07 3.43 8.41
C SER A 33 3.00 3.89 7.30
N SER A 34 2.47 3.96 6.08
CA SER A 34 3.03 4.81 5.04
C SER A 34 3.22 6.25 5.54
N CYS A 35 4.19 6.97 4.98
CA CYS A 35 4.38 8.40 5.24
C CYS A 35 3.31 9.29 4.57
N LEU A 36 2.60 8.77 3.54
CA LEU A 36 1.50 9.51 2.90
C LEU A 36 0.32 9.76 3.86
N GLN A 37 -0.22 10.98 3.82
CA GLN A 37 -1.23 11.54 4.71
C GLN A 37 -2.43 10.62 4.90
N ARG A 38 -3.02 10.08 3.83
CA ARG A 38 -4.19 9.18 3.94
C ARG A 38 -3.95 7.97 4.83
N CYS A 39 -2.76 7.37 4.79
CA CYS A 39 -2.43 6.23 5.64
C CYS A 39 -2.08 6.69 7.05
N ASP A 40 -1.31 7.77 7.19
CA ASP A 40 -0.97 8.34 8.49
C ASP A 40 -2.22 8.76 9.28
N GLN A 41 -3.15 9.47 8.65
CA GLN A 41 -4.46 9.84 9.20
C GLN A 41 -5.28 8.60 9.59
N THR A 42 -5.30 7.56 8.75
CA THR A 42 -6.00 6.30 9.06
C THR A 42 -5.39 5.63 10.28
N ALA A 43 -4.06 5.49 10.32
CA ALA A 43 -3.36 4.87 11.44
C ALA A 43 -3.59 5.63 12.74
N ARG A 44 -3.44 6.96 12.73
CA ARG A 44 -3.69 7.82 13.91
C ARG A 44 -5.14 7.79 14.38
N GLN A 45 -6.10 7.73 13.46
CA GLN A 45 -7.51 7.57 13.83
C GLN A 45 -7.73 6.23 14.57
N ILE A 46 -7.12 5.15 14.08
CA ILE A 46 -7.22 3.81 14.71
C ILE A 46 -6.54 3.79 16.08
N THR A 47 -5.35 4.37 16.19
CA THR A 47 -4.51 4.25 17.40
C THR A 47 -4.75 5.32 18.45
N GLY A 48 -5.41 6.42 18.10
CA GLY A 48 -5.53 7.60 18.94
C GLY A 48 -4.15 8.19 19.27
N ASN A 49 -3.78 8.15 20.56
CA ASN A 49 -2.52 8.73 21.04
C ASN A 49 -1.33 7.75 21.01
N LYS A 50 -1.51 6.49 20.61
CA LYS A 50 -0.39 5.54 20.57
C LYS A 50 0.58 5.91 19.44
N PRO A 51 1.90 5.66 19.62
CA PRO A 51 2.89 5.90 18.58
C PRO A 51 2.57 5.15 17.28
N VAL A 52 2.84 5.82 16.15
CA VAL A 52 2.78 5.22 14.81
C VAL A 52 4.17 5.35 14.20
N VAL A 53 4.71 4.24 13.70
CA VAL A 53 5.99 4.23 12.98
C VAL A 53 5.72 4.48 11.50
N ASN A 54 5.99 5.71 11.04
CA ASN A 54 5.92 6.02 9.61
C ASN A 54 7.16 5.47 8.89
N ALA A 55 6.95 4.75 7.79
CA ALA A 55 8.02 4.12 7.01
C ALA A 55 7.84 4.36 5.51
N ASP A 56 8.88 4.92 4.86
CA ASP A 56 8.87 5.17 3.42
C ASP A 56 8.75 3.89 2.59
N ALA A 57 9.25 2.77 3.14
CA ALA A 57 9.10 1.44 2.55
C ALA A 57 7.62 1.06 2.33
N LEU A 58 6.68 1.66 3.07
CA LEU A 58 5.24 1.42 2.94
C LEU A 58 4.52 2.42 2.04
N ASN A 59 5.20 3.42 1.47
CA ASN A 59 4.57 4.37 0.54
C ASN A 59 4.04 3.65 -0.71
N GLU A 60 2.98 4.17 -1.31
CA GLU A 60 2.45 3.64 -2.57
C GLU A 60 3.51 3.68 -3.67
N ILE A 61 3.35 2.83 -4.67
CA ILE A 61 4.19 2.87 -5.88
C ILE A 61 4.21 4.28 -6.47
N HIS A 62 5.41 4.82 -6.64
CA HIS A 62 5.64 6.10 -7.31
C HIS A 62 5.45 5.90 -8.81
N MET A 63 4.45 6.53 -9.41
CA MET A 63 4.17 6.38 -10.84
C MET A 63 4.74 7.52 -11.69
N GLY A 64 5.56 8.39 -11.12
CA GLY A 64 6.26 9.45 -11.85
C GLY A 64 5.28 10.39 -12.54
N GLU A 65 5.43 10.60 -13.85
CA GLU A 65 4.52 11.46 -14.63
C GLU A 65 3.04 11.01 -14.62
N TRP A 66 2.78 9.76 -14.21
CA TRP A 66 1.45 9.20 -14.12
C TRP A 66 0.79 9.41 -12.76
N ASP A 67 1.52 9.86 -11.74
CA ASP A 67 0.93 10.15 -10.44
C ASP A 67 -0.18 11.20 -10.57
N GLY A 68 -1.24 11.03 -9.77
CA GLY A 68 -2.42 11.89 -9.81
C GLY A 68 -3.37 11.64 -10.99
N ARG A 69 -2.91 11.01 -12.08
CA ARG A 69 -3.75 10.71 -13.25
C ARG A 69 -4.60 9.47 -13.05
N SER A 70 -5.75 9.42 -13.71
CA SER A 70 -6.59 8.24 -13.86
C SER A 70 -6.01 7.27 -14.91
N PHE A 71 -6.38 5.98 -14.83
CA PHE A 71 -5.99 5.01 -15.87
C PHE A 71 -6.49 5.40 -17.26
N LYS A 72 -7.66 6.04 -17.34
CA LYS A 72 -8.21 6.55 -18.60
C LYS A 72 -7.30 7.63 -19.18
N GLU A 73 -6.89 8.59 -18.37
CA GLU A 73 -5.96 9.65 -18.81
C GLU A 73 -4.61 9.08 -19.22
N ILE A 74 -4.05 8.13 -18.46
CA ILE A 74 -2.79 7.48 -18.81
C ILE A 74 -2.90 6.78 -20.16
N LYS A 75 -3.96 5.98 -20.37
CA LYS A 75 -4.16 5.26 -21.64
C LYS A 75 -4.33 6.21 -22.83
N THR A 76 -4.95 7.37 -22.62
CA THR A 76 -5.14 8.38 -23.68
C THR A 76 -3.86 9.13 -24.00
N HIS A 77 -3.10 9.57 -22.99
CA HIS A 77 -1.92 10.43 -23.19
C HIS A 77 -0.62 9.65 -23.40
N TYR A 78 -0.54 8.41 -22.92
CA TYR A 78 0.64 7.53 -22.99
C TYR A 78 0.27 6.12 -23.49
N PRO A 79 -0.36 5.99 -24.68
CA PRO A 79 -0.92 4.71 -25.14
C PRO A 79 0.16 3.64 -25.35
N GLU A 80 1.35 4.01 -25.85
CA GLU A 80 2.43 3.06 -26.09
C GLU A 80 3.04 2.54 -24.78
N GLU A 81 3.31 3.45 -23.85
CA GLU A 81 3.83 3.15 -22.52
C GLU A 81 2.83 2.30 -21.73
N PHE A 82 1.54 2.59 -21.84
CA PHE A 82 0.48 1.78 -21.25
C PHE A 82 0.51 0.34 -21.77
N ILE A 83 0.67 0.15 -23.08
CA ILE A 83 0.82 -1.19 -23.69
C ILE A 83 2.12 -1.88 -23.22
N LYS A 84 3.24 -1.15 -23.20
CA LYS A 84 4.55 -1.66 -22.72
C LYS A 84 4.47 -2.11 -21.26
N ARG A 85 3.83 -1.33 -20.40
CA ARG A 85 3.55 -1.69 -19.00
C ARG A 85 2.69 -2.94 -18.90
N GLY A 86 1.62 -3.03 -19.69
CA GLY A 86 0.74 -4.20 -19.70
C GLY A 86 1.48 -5.50 -20.04
N LYS A 87 2.45 -5.44 -20.96
CA LYS A 87 3.28 -6.60 -21.35
C LYS A 87 4.33 -6.96 -20.30
N ASN A 88 4.86 -5.98 -19.57
CA ASN A 88 5.98 -6.13 -18.64
C ASN A 88 5.64 -5.57 -17.25
N LEU A 89 4.51 -5.99 -16.69
CA LEU A 89 3.94 -5.35 -15.49
C LEU A 89 4.93 -5.26 -14.32
N SER A 90 5.68 -6.33 -14.07
CA SER A 90 6.59 -6.41 -12.92
C SER A 90 7.77 -5.45 -13.03
N THR A 91 8.35 -5.28 -14.22
CA THR A 91 9.65 -4.62 -14.41
C THR A 91 9.58 -3.28 -15.13
N TYR A 92 8.45 -2.97 -15.78
CA TYR A 92 8.29 -1.72 -16.49
C TYR A 92 8.27 -0.53 -15.53
N ARG A 93 9.15 0.43 -15.77
CA ARG A 93 9.18 1.73 -15.08
C ARG A 93 8.61 2.79 -16.02
N PRO A 94 7.47 3.42 -15.68
CA PRO A 94 7.10 4.68 -16.31
C PRO A 94 8.22 5.73 -16.14
N PRO A 95 8.26 6.77 -16.98
CA PRO A 95 9.23 7.85 -16.83
C PRO A 95 9.22 8.44 -15.41
N GLY A 96 10.39 8.46 -14.75
CA GLY A 96 10.56 8.97 -13.38
C GLY A 96 9.90 8.12 -12.28
N ALA A 97 9.52 6.88 -12.57
CA ALA A 97 8.69 6.04 -11.69
C ALA A 97 9.38 4.77 -11.20
N GLU A 98 8.71 4.09 -10.27
CA GLU A 98 9.01 2.74 -9.82
C GLU A 98 8.35 1.68 -10.72
N SER A 99 8.99 0.52 -10.83
CA SER A 99 8.35 -0.74 -11.23
C SER A 99 7.82 -1.48 -10.00
N PHE A 100 6.98 -2.50 -10.20
CA PHE A 100 6.55 -3.34 -9.07
C PHE A 100 7.70 -4.18 -8.49
N LEU A 101 8.75 -4.46 -9.27
CA LEU A 101 9.97 -5.06 -8.76
C LEU A 101 10.71 -4.10 -7.81
N ASP A 102 10.79 -2.80 -8.14
CA ASP A 102 11.40 -1.80 -7.25
C ASP A 102 10.61 -1.68 -5.95
N LEU A 103 9.28 -1.60 -6.07
CA LEU A 103 8.37 -1.62 -4.92
C LEU A 103 8.61 -2.85 -4.04
N SER A 104 8.69 -4.04 -4.66
CA SER A 104 9.01 -5.29 -3.98
C SER A 104 10.34 -5.24 -3.25
N ASN A 105 11.38 -4.71 -3.89
CA ASN A 105 12.72 -4.64 -3.30
C ASN A 105 12.78 -3.75 -2.05
N ARG A 106 11.93 -2.72 -1.92
CA ARG A 106 11.87 -1.91 -0.70
C ARG A 106 10.85 -2.40 0.34
N VAL A 107 9.74 -2.96 -0.09
CA VAL A 107 8.65 -3.41 0.80
C VAL A 107 9.02 -4.69 1.53
N LEU A 108 9.55 -5.69 0.82
CA LEU A 108 9.75 -7.01 1.40
C LEU A 108 10.78 -7.06 2.54
N PRO A 109 11.93 -6.37 2.48
CA PRO A 109 12.85 -6.32 3.62
C PRO A 109 12.19 -5.73 4.87
N PHE A 110 11.40 -4.65 4.71
CA PHE A 110 10.65 -4.06 5.81
C PHE A 110 9.56 -5.00 6.34
N PHE A 111 8.82 -5.68 5.47
CA PHE A 111 7.77 -6.61 5.88
C PHE A 111 8.34 -7.85 6.59
N ASN A 112 9.44 -8.40 6.09
CA ASN A 112 10.03 -9.64 6.59
C ASN A 112 10.57 -9.51 8.02
N GLN A 113 10.90 -8.31 8.48
CA GLN A 113 11.31 -8.09 9.87
C GLN A 113 10.23 -8.50 10.88
N PHE A 114 8.94 -8.43 10.49
CA PHE A 114 7.81 -8.82 11.35
C PHE A 114 7.53 -10.32 11.31
N LEU A 115 8.07 -11.04 10.32
CA LEU A 115 7.96 -12.50 10.24
C LEU A 115 8.99 -13.18 11.15
N THR A 116 10.11 -12.50 11.41
CA THR A 116 11.24 -13.02 12.19
C THR A 116 11.26 -12.36 13.57
N GLY A 117 10.51 -12.89 14.53
CA GLY A 117 10.49 -12.28 15.86
C GLY A 117 9.48 -12.88 16.85
N LYS A 118 9.22 -12.10 17.91
CA LYS A 118 8.16 -12.40 18.88
C LYS A 118 6.80 -12.26 18.19
N LYS A 119 5.79 -12.98 18.71
CA LYS A 119 4.40 -12.89 18.23
C LYS A 119 3.77 -11.57 18.67
N GLU A 120 4.14 -10.47 18.02
CA GLU A 120 3.60 -9.14 18.22
C GLU A 120 2.45 -8.89 17.25
N LYS A 121 1.34 -8.36 17.76
CA LYS A 121 0.18 -7.95 16.96
C LYS A 121 0.51 -6.63 16.27
N THR A 122 0.96 -6.74 15.03
CA THR A 122 1.38 -5.62 14.19
C THR A 122 0.26 -5.20 13.25
N LEU A 123 -0.11 -3.92 13.25
CA LEU A 123 -0.94 -3.30 12.22
C LEU A 123 -0.06 -2.54 11.22
N ILE A 124 -0.20 -2.83 9.94
CA ILE A 124 0.46 -2.09 8.85
C ILE A 124 -0.62 -1.38 8.03
N VAL A 125 -0.60 -0.05 8.03
CA VAL A 125 -1.52 0.78 7.23
C VAL A 125 -0.80 1.27 5.98
N THR A 126 -1.21 0.77 4.81
CA THR A 126 -0.53 1.03 3.54
C THR A 126 -1.52 1.01 2.36
N HIS A 127 -1.02 0.86 1.13
CA HIS A 127 -1.75 1.08 -0.11
C HIS A 127 -1.87 -0.19 -0.93
N ALA A 128 -2.72 -0.15 -1.95
CA ALA A 128 -3.04 -1.33 -2.74
C ALA A 128 -1.84 -1.88 -3.53
N GLY A 129 -0.89 -1.06 -4.00
CA GLY A 129 0.33 -1.57 -4.65
C GLY A 129 1.22 -2.37 -3.68
N VAL A 130 1.41 -1.85 -2.47
CA VAL A 130 2.19 -2.50 -1.40
C VAL A 130 1.51 -3.79 -0.93
N ILE A 131 0.20 -3.75 -0.67
CA ILE A 131 -0.59 -4.94 -0.27
C ILE A 131 -0.45 -6.05 -1.30
N ARG A 132 -0.56 -5.72 -2.60
CA ARG A 132 -0.40 -6.70 -3.68
C ARG A 132 0.99 -7.34 -3.69
N VAL A 133 2.04 -6.56 -3.49
CA VAL A 133 3.41 -7.07 -3.40
C VAL A 133 3.57 -8.04 -2.23
N ILE A 134 3.08 -7.65 -1.04
CA ILE A 134 3.14 -8.50 0.16
C ILE A 134 2.37 -9.79 -0.06
N LEU A 135 1.14 -9.71 -0.57
CA LEU A 135 0.30 -10.89 -0.80
C LEU A 135 0.86 -11.79 -1.91
N CYS A 136 1.43 -11.24 -2.98
CA CYS A 136 2.17 -12.04 -3.97
C CYS A 136 3.33 -12.80 -3.33
N HIS A 137 4.10 -12.16 -2.44
CA HIS A 137 5.20 -12.80 -1.74
C HIS A 137 4.73 -13.95 -0.84
N ILE A 138 3.70 -13.73 -0.02
CA ILE A 138 3.16 -14.75 0.90
C ILE A 138 2.54 -15.92 0.15
N LEU A 139 1.81 -15.65 -0.94
CA LEU A 139 1.13 -16.68 -1.73
C LEU A 139 2.03 -17.34 -2.78
N ASN A 140 3.32 -16.97 -2.83
CA ASN A 140 4.28 -17.41 -3.85
C ASN A 140 3.76 -17.20 -5.29
N LEU A 141 3.07 -16.08 -5.52
CA LEU A 141 2.57 -15.68 -6.84
C LEU A 141 3.59 -14.76 -7.52
N PRO A 142 3.81 -14.91 -8.84
CA PRO A 142 4.70 -14.03 -9.56
C PRO A 142 4.08 -12.62 -9.66
N LEU A 143 4.91 -11.57 -9.59
CA LEU A 143 4.46 -10.17 -9.64
C LEU A 143 3.65 -9.83 -10.91
N LYS A 144 3.77 -10.58 -12.00
CA LYS A 144 2.96 -10.37 -13.21
C LYS A 144 1.45 -10.58 -12.95
N ASP A 145 1.11 -11.32 -11.90
CA ASP A 145 -0.25 -11.67 -11.52
C ASP A 145 -0.81 -10.78 -10.40
N LEU A 146 -0.08 -9.74 -9.98
CA LEU A 146 -0.45 -8.92 -8.82
C LEU A 146 -1.85 -8.27 -8.93
N PHE A 147 -2.34 -7.98 -10.15
CA PHE A 147 -3.66 -7.37 -10.34
C PHE A 147 -4.83 -8.37 -10.23
N GLN A 148 -4.54 -9.66 -10.07
CA GLN A 148 -5.56 -10.64 -9.65
C GLN A 148 -6.02 -10.37 -8.21
N ILE A 149 -5.14 -9.77 -7.39
CA ILE A 149 -5.45 -9.32 -6.03
C ILE A 149 -6.05 -7.90 -6.12
N LYS A 150 -7.26 -7.74 -5.59
CA LYS A 150 -8.05 -6.51 -5.68
C LYS A 150 -8.42 -5.98 -4.29
N PRO A 151 -7.47 -5.38 -3.55
CA PRO A 151 -7.77 -4.81 -2.24
C PRO A 151 -8.80 -3.69 -2.38
N ALA A 152 -9.85 -3.73 -1.57
CA ALA A 152 -10.82 -2.66 -1.43
C ALA A 152 -10.33 -1.59 -0.46
N TYR A 153 -10.89 -0.38 -0.55
CA TYR A 153 -10.59 0.68 0.42
C TYR A 153 -11.07 0.31 1.82
N GLY A 154 -10.18 0.45 2.79
CA GLY A 154 -10.47 0.09 4.18
C GLY A 154 -10.61 -1.42 4.42
N GLU A 155 -10.16 -2.27 3.49
CA GLU A 155 -10.13 -3.72 3.70
C GLU A 155 -8.99 -4.12 4.66
N LEU A 156 -9.27 -5.10 5.53
CA LEU A 156 -8.29 -5.68 6.45
C LEU A 156 -7.87 -7.07 5.96
N PHE A 157 -6.57 -7.28 5.85
CA PHE A 157 -5.96 -8.59 5.61
C PHE A 157 -5.31 -9.09 6.90
N ILE A 158 -5.70 -10.28 7.36
CA ILE A 158 -5.10 -10.92 8.53
C ILE A 158 -4.13 -11.99 8.02
N LEU A 159 -2.87 -11.89 8.45
CA LEU A 159 -1.78 -12.79 8.10
C LEU A 159 -1.39 -13.55 9.37
N GLY A 160 -1.33 -14.89 9.31
CA GLY A 160 -1.12 -15.77 10.46
C GLY A 160 0.02 -16.77 10.25
#